data_AF-A0A9P7CR73-F1
#
_entry.id   AF-A0A9P7CR73-F1
#
_cell.length_a   1.000
_cell.length_b   1.000
_cell.length_c   1.000
_cell.angle_alpha   90.00
_cell.angle_beta   90.00
_cell.angle_gamma   90.00
#
_symmetry.space_group_name_H-M   'P 1'
#
loop_
_entity.id
_entity.type
_entity.pdbx_description
1 polymer ?
#
loop_
_entity_poly.entity_id
_entity_poly.type
_entity_poly.pdbx_seq_one_letter_code
_entity_poly.pdbx_strand_id
1 'polypeptide(L)'
;MTETITRKLLVVGGSGFFGLNVCKLAVQRGWETVHWASGNSLEPSSYDDLLPGVTDVVHSVGILMETNNNGSPVTFEMMNRDTAITVANEVAKLPSIKSFVYISASEISPLINQRYYTSKREAEDYLFKQENFKTVAFRPGLMYNSSKPFLAPVVALLKLANMVTNPFKKGIERIPGGKMFTVPPLETEQVAKAVIASIETAEQGVFEVEDIEKLSQMF
;
A
#
# COMPACT_ATOMS: atom_id res chain seq x y z
N MET A 1 19.90 -27.72 -10.98
CA MET A 1 19.53 -27.40 -9.59
C MET A 1 19.01 -25.97 -9.61
N THR A 2 17.69 -25.79 -9.56
CA THR A 2 17.10 -24.46 -9.37
C THR A 2 17.38 -24.04 -7.94
N GLU A 3 18.26 -23.06 -7.76
CA GLU A 3 18.41 -22.36 -6.48
C GLU A 3 17.02 -21.88 -6.06
N THR A 4 16.49 -22.43 -4.96
CA THR A 4 15.35 -21.86 -4.26
C THR A 4 15.80 -20.50 -3.74
N ILE A 5 15.52 -19.42 -4.47
CA ILE A 5 15.80 -18.08 -3.98
C ILE A 5 14.91 -17.87 -2.74
N THR A 6 15.53 -17.92 -1.57
CA THR A 6 14.89 -17.56 -0.31
C THR A 6 14.37 -16.13 -0.42
N ARG A 7 13.05 -15.95 -0.27
CA ARG A 7 12.41 -14.63 -0.34
C ARG A 7 12.71 -13.86 0.94
N LYS A 8 13.27 -12.66 0.80
CA LYS A 8 13.45 -11.72 1.92
C LYS A 8 12.64 -10.46 1.63
N LEU A 9 11.48 -10.36 2.27
CA LEU A 9 10.55 -9.24 2.14
C LEU A 9 10.88 -8.14 3.16
N LEU A 10 11.13 -6.93 2.67
CA LEU A 10 11.20 -5.72 3.50
C LEU A 10 9.82 -5.02 3.52
N VAL A 11 9.21 -4.85 4.70
CA VAL A 11 7.94 -4.12 4.86
C VAL A 11 8.19 -2.78 5.55
N VAL A 12 8.26 -1.70 4.76
CA VAL A 12 8.38 -0.34 5.28
C VAL A 12 7.00 0.13 5.73
N GLY A 13 6.89 0.47 7.02
CA GLY A 13 5.60 0.69 7.69
C GLY A 13 4.93 -0.58 8.23
N GLY A 14 5.69 -1.66 8.44
CA GLY A 14 5.17 -2.95 8.90
C GLY A 14 4.41 -2.93 10.24
N SER A 15 4.66 -1.96 11.12
CA SER A 15 3.93 -1.82 12.39
C SER A 15 2.60 -1.05 12.27
N GLY A 16 2.33 -0.49 11.08
CA GLY A 16 1.18 0.36 10.82
C GLY A 16 -0.14 -0.39 10.62
N PHE A 17 -1.19 0.39 10.35
CA PHE A 17 -2.56 -0.10 10.14
C PHE A 17 -2.67 -1.18 9.04
N PHE A 18 -1.96 -0.98 7.93
CA PHE A 18 -1.95 -1.91 6.79
C PHE A 18 -0.78 -2.89 6.85
N GLY A 19 0.46 -2.40 7.02
CA GLY A 19 1.69 -3.19 6.94
C GLY A 19 1.71 -4.42 7.87
N LEU A 20 1.04 -4.34 9.02
CA LEU A 20 0.97 -5.48 9.95
C LEU A 20 0.27 -6.70 9.33
N ASN A 21 -0.76 -6.50 8.49
CA ASN A 21 -1.41 -7.61 7.80
C ASN A 21 -0.50 -8.23 6.74
N VAL A 22 0.30 -7.42 6.05
CA VAL A 22 1.30 -7.94 5.09
C VAL A 22 2.30 -8.83 5.82
N CYS A 23 2.86 -8.38 6.96
CA CYS A 23 3.78 -9.19 7.76
C CYS A 23 3.13 -10.50 8.24
N LYS A 24 1.89 -10.45 8.75
CA LYS A 24 1.16 -11.63 9.20
C LYS A 24 0.94 -12.65 8.08
N LEU A 25 0.47 -12.17 6.92
CA LEU A 25 0.17 -13.03 5.79
C LEU A 25 1.43 -13.61 5.16
N ALA A 26 2.53 -12.86 5.09
CA ALA A 26 3.83 -13.38 4.63
C ALA A 26 4.27 -14.59 5.48
N VAL A 27 4.18 -14.48 6.81
CA VAL A 27 4.46 -15.61 7.72
C VAL A 27 3.51 -16.78 7.48
N GLN A 28 2.22 -16.52 7.28
CA GLN A 28 1.25 -17.59 6.96
C GLN A 28 1.55 -18.30 5.64
N ARG A 29 2.16 -17.62 4.67
CA ARG A 29 2.66 -18.21 3.43
C ARG A 29 4.00 -18.93 3.56
N GLY A 30 4.53 -19.05 4.78
CA GLY A 30 5.81 -19.71 5.04
C GLY A 30 7.02 -18.90 4.57
N TRP A 31 6.85 -17.59 4.35
CA TRP A 31 8.01 -16.69 4.21
C TRP A 31 8.66 -16.56 5.60
N GLU A 32 9.96 -16.25 5.65
CA GLU A 32 10.79 -16.33 6.86
C GLU A 32 10.23 -15.59 8.10
N THR A 33 10.88 -15.80 9.25
CA THR A 33 10.55 -15.14 10.53
C THR A 33 10.54 -13.61 10.42
N VAL A 34 9.57 -12.96 11.07
CA VAL A 34 9.49 -11.48 11.10
C VAL A 34 10.53 -10.94 12.07
N HIS A 35 11.43 -10.09 11.54
CA HIS A 35 12.38 -9.31 12.33
C HIS A 35 11.93 -7.85 12.35
N TRP A 36 11.62 -7.34 13.55
CA TRP A 36 11.28 -5.93 13.74
C TRP A 36 12.55 -5.09 13.87
N ALA A 37 12.63 -4.01 13.11
CA ALA A 37 13.69 -3.01 13.20
C ALA A 37 13.10 -1.60 13.16
N SER A 38 13.87 -0.64 13.68
CA SER A 38 13.53 0.78 13.61
C SER A 38 14.52 1.48 12.69
N GLY A 39 14.02 2.35 11.82
CA GLY A 39 14.82 3.15 10.89
C GLY A 39 14.00 4.32 10.39
N ASN A 40 14.67 5.37 9.96
CA ASN A 40 14.06 6.52 9.31
C ASN A 40 14.19 6.32 7.79
N SER A 41 13.07 6.14 7.08
CA SER A 41 13.08 5.90 5.62
C SER A 41 13.76 7.00 4.81
N LEU A 42 13.90 8.22 5.35
CA LEU A 42 14.60 9.34 4.72
C LEU A 42 16.11 9.33 4.98
N GLU A 43 16.60 8.48 5.88
CA GLU A 43 18.01 8.35 6.27
C GLU A 43 18.50 6.91 6.05
N PRO A 44 19.00 6.57 4.84
CA PRO A 44 19.47 5.23 4.50
C PRO A 44 20.38 4.54 5.52
N SER A 45 21.32 5.29 6.10
CA SER A 45 22.28 4.77 7.10
C SER A 45 21.62 4.27 8.40
N SER A 46 20.32 4.52 8.59
CA SER A 46 19.56 4.01 9.72
C SER A 46 18.98 2.60 9.49
N TYR A 47 19.08 2.06 8.27
CA TYR A 47 18.51 0.75 7.90
C TYR A 47 19.32 -0.01 6.83
N ASP A 48 20.49 0.47 6.43
CA ASP A 48 21.28 -0.12 5.34
C ASP A 48 21.78 -1.53 5.66
N ASP A 49 22.06 -1.82 6.93
CA ASP A 49 22.41 -3.14 7.47
C ASP A 49 21.30 -4.19 7.30
N LEU A 50 20.04 -3.76 7.12
CA LEU A 50 18.89 -4.64 6.91
C LEU A 50 18.72 -5.08 5.45
N LEU A 51 19.26 -4.30 4.51
CA LEU A 51 19.04 -4.45 3.07
C LEU A 51 19.70 -5.67 2.40
N PRO A 52 20.84 -6.22 2.85
CA PRO A 52 21.48 -7.34 2.17
C PRO A 52 20.53 -8.52 1.93
N GLY A 53 20.42 -8.94 0.66
CA GLY A 53 19.59 -10.07 0.25
C GLY A 53 18.09 -9.78 0.14
N VAL A 54 17.62 -8.55 0.37
CA VAL A 54 16.20 -8.19 0.15
C VAL A 54 15.84 -8.47 -1.31
N THR A 55 14.74 -9.19 -1.51
CA THR A 55 14.22 -9.54 -2.85
C THR A 55 12.98 -8.75 -3.22
N ASP A 56 12.19 -8.35 -2.22
CA ASP A 56 10.91 -7.69 -2.45
C ASP A 56 10.70 -6.60 -1.38
N VAL A 57 10.10 -5.49 -1.78
CA VAL A 57 9.76 -4.38 -0.85
C VAL A 57 8.26 -4.16 -0.89
N VAL A 58 7.65 -3.95 0.28
CA VAL A 58 6.31 -3.36 0.41
C VAL A 58 6.45 -2.05 1.17
N HIS A 59 6.20 -0.94 0.49
CA HIS A 59 6.24 0.39 1.07
C HIS A 59 4.82 0.90 1.37
N SER A 60 4.48 0.92 2.65
CA SER A 60 3.14 1.28 3.16
C SER A 60 3.11 2.54 4.03
N VAL A 61 4.23 3.27 4.08
CA VAL A 61 4.27 4.57 4.76
C VAL A 61 3.46 5.60 3.96
N GLY A 62 2.68 6.39 4.68
CA GLY A 62 1.93 7.50 4.15
C GLY A 62 1.08 8.16 5.22
N ILE A 63 0.68 9.40 4.98
CA ILE A 63 -0.16 10.19 5.87
C ILE A 63 -1.36 10.73 5.12
N LEU A 64 -2.50 10.83 5.81
CA LEU A 64 -3.71 11.49 5.28
C LEU A 64 -3.81 12.96 5.71
N MET A 65 -3.05 13.36 6.74
CA MET A 65 -3.01 14.72 7.27
C MET A 65 -1.57 15.11 7.58
N GLU A 66 -1.18 16.31 7.18
CA GLU A 66 0.13 16.89 7.54
C GLU A 66 0.14 17.23 9.03
N THR A 67 1.30 17.09 9.66
CA THR A 67 1.48 17.43 11.07
C THR A 67 2.72 18.28 11.25
N ASN A 68 2.89 18.85 12.44
CA ASN A 68 4.12 19.54 12.80
C ASN A 68 4.66 18.87 14.07
N ASN A 69 5.86 18.29 13.97
CA ASN A 69 6.53 17.65 15.08
C ASN A 69 7.67 18.55 15.57
N ASN A 70 7.45 19.26 16.67
CA ASN A 70 8.44 20.13 17.31
C ASN A 70 9.11 21.16 16.37
N GLY A 71 8.35 21.73 15.44
CA GLY A 71 8.84 22.73 14.48
C GLY A 71 9.27 22.15 13.13
N SER A 72 9.36 20.82 13.00
CA SER A 72 9.60 20.13 11.74
C SER A 72 8.26 19.72 11.10
N PRO A 73 7.86 20.31 9.97
CA PRO A 73 6.66 19.90 9.27
C PRO A 73 6.83 18.45 8.78
N VAL A 74 5.74 17.68 8.82
CA VAL A 74 5.62 16.35 8.23
C VAL A 74 4.61 16.47 7.10
N THR A 75 5.11 16.55 5.87
CA THR A 75 4.29 16.85 4.67
C THR A 75 3.91 15.60 3.89
N PHE A 76 2.94 15.75 2.99
CA PHE A 76 2.55 14.68 2.07
C PHE A 76 3.71 14.25 1.18
N GLU A 77 4.48 15.18 0.64
CA GLU A 77 5.61 14.90 -0.23
C GLU A 77 6.67 14.09 0.50
N MET A 78 7.03 14.49 1.72
CA MET A 78 8.01 13.73 2.50
C MET A 78 7.52 12.31 2.79
N MET A 79 6.32 12.17 3.35
CA MET A 79 5.86 10.87 3.85
C MET A 79 5.35 9.93 2.76
N ASN A 80 4.69 10.47 1.72
CA ASN A 80 4.12 9.63 0.66
C ASN A 80 5.13 9.42 -0.48
N ARG A 81 5.94 10.42 -0.83
CA ARG A 81 6.84 10.35 -1.99
C ARG A 81 8.29 10.09 -1.60
N ASP A 82 8.87 10.98 -0.80
CA ASP A 82 10.32 10.99 -0.59
C ASP A 82 10.79 9.74 0.18
N THR A 83 10.02 9.25 1.15
CA THR A 83 10.32 7.97 1.83
C THR A 83 10.37 6.78 0.86
N ALA A 84 9.42 6.69 -0.07
CA ALA A 84 9.36 5.62 -1.05
C ALA A 84 10.53 5.72 -2.05
N ILE A 85 10.82 6.93 -2.53
CA ILE A 85 11.94 7.19 -3.44
C ILE A 85 13.28 6.88 -2.77
N THR A 86 13.50 7.30 -1.53
CA THR A 86 14.75 7.05 -0.81
C THR A 86 14.98 5.55 -0.63
N VAL A 87 13.97 4.80 -0.17
CA VAL A 87 14.09 3.34 -0.05
C VAL A 87 14.33 2.68 -1.41
N ALA A 88 13.61 3.11 -2.46
CA ALA A 88 13.78 2.59 -3.81
C ALA A 88 15.20 2.77 -4.35
N ASN A 89 15.80 3.94 -4.14
CA ASN A 89 17.19 4.21 -4.52
C ASN A 89 18.18 3.25 -3.86
N GLU A 90 17.96 2.91 -2.58
CA GLU A 90 18.84 1.99 -1.86
C GLU A 90 18.66 0.55 -2.33
N VAL A 91 17.41 0.08 -2.48
CA VAL A 91 17.18 -1.30 -2.90
C VAL A 91 17.50 -1.54 -4.38
N ALA A 92 17.45 -0.52 -5.24
CA ALA A 92 17.86 -0.63 -6.65
C ALA A 92 19.34 -1.01 -6.81
N LYS A 93 20.17 -0.76 -5.80
CA LYS A 93 21.59 -1.15 -5.77
C LYS A 93 21.79 -2.64 -5.51
N LEU A 94 20.76 -3.33 -5.02
CA LEU A 94 20.84 -4.74 -4.65
C LEU A 94 20.69 -5.62 -5.89
N PRO A 95 21.61 -6.54 -6.18
CA PRO A 95 21.43 -7.50 -7.28
C PRO A 95 20.30 -8.50 -7.03
N SER A 96 19.81 -8.61 -5.78
CA SER A 96 18.75 -9.52 -5.37
C SER A 96 17.34 -8.97 -5.56
N ILE A 97 17.17 -7.65 -5.73
CA ILE A 97 15.85 -7.03 -5.77
C ILE A 97 15.08 -7.49 -7.01
N LYS A 98 13.80 -7.80 -6.81
CA LYS A 98 12.89 -8.30 -7.85
C LYS A 98 11.68 -7.39 -8.00
N SER A 99 11.08 -6.97 -6.88
CA SER A 99 9.86 -6.17 -6.90
C SER A 99 9.83 -5.08 -5.84
N PHE A 100 9.14 -3.99 -6.17
CA PHE A 100 8.79 -2.90 -5.26
C PHE A 100 7.29 -2.65 -5.33
N VAL A 101 6.60 -2.98 -4.25
CA VAL A 101 5.17 -2.76 -4.08
C VAL A 101 4.95 -1.45 -3.32
N TYR A 102 4.20 -0.53 -3.92
CA TYR A 102 3.85 0.76 -3.32
C TYR A 102 2.35 0.87 -3.07
N ILE A 103 1.99 1.26 -1.84
CA ILE A 103 0.60 1.50 -1.45
C ILE A 103 0.24 2.97 -1.71
N SER A 104 -0.47 3.16 -2.82
CA SER A 104 -1.04 4.43 -3.26
C SER A 104 -2.48 4.59 -2.75
N ALA A 105 -3.32 5.33 -3.47
CA ALA A 105 -4.75 5.49 -3.20
C ALA A 105 -5.54 5.78 -4.48
N SER A 106 -6.79 5.34 -4.51
CA SER A 106 -7.78 5.80 -5.49
C SER A 106 -8.31 7.19 -5.09
N GLU A 107 -8.62 8.02 -6.08
CA GLU A 107 -9.24 9.33 -5.88
C GLU A 107 -10.75 9.17 -5.62
N ILE A 108 -11.09 8.94 -4.36
CA ILE A 108 -12.48 8.64 -3.94
C ILE A 108 -13.25 9.88 -3.50
N SER A 109 -12.58 10.98 -3.13
CA SER A 109 -13.24 12.18 -2.63
C SER A 109 -12.48 13.47 -2.96
N PRO A 110 -13.18 14.52 -3.45
CA PRO A 110 -12.60 15.85 -3.68
C PRO A 110 -12.32 16.61 -2.37
N LEU A 111 -12.76 16.10 -1.21
CA LEU A 111 -12.48 16.70 0.10
C LEU A 111 -11.07 16.40 0.60
N ILE A 112 -10.42 15.38 0.04
CA ILE A 112 -9.03 15.05 0.38
C ILE A 112 -8.12 16.00 -0.40
N ASN A 113 -7.12 16.57 0.28
CA ASN A 113 -6.19 17.52 -0.30
C ASN A 113 -5.52 16.93 -1.55
N GLN A 114 -5.54 17.64 -2.68
CA GLN A 114 -4.97 17.11 -3.93
C GLN A 114 -3.47 16.75 -3.80
N ARG A 115 -2.71 17.46 -2.95
CA ARG A 115 -1.28 17.14 -2.68
C ARG A 115 -1.08 15.74 -2.11
N TYR A 116 -2.06 15.22 -1.37
CA TYR A 116 -2.04 13.82 -0.92
C TYR A 116 -2.00 12.86 -2.10
N TYR A 117 -2.90 13.02 -3.08
CA TYR A 117 -2.93 12.15 -4.26
C TYR A 117 -1.74 12.40 -5.18
N THR A 118 -1.39 13.67 -5.43
CA THR A 118 -0.26 14.03 -6.31
C THR A 118 1.05 13.46 -5.78
N SER A 119 1.36 13.60 -4.48
CA SER A 119 2.56 13.00 -3.89
C SER A 119 2.60 11.47 -4.04
N LYS A 120 1.45 10.80 -3.91
CA LYS A 120 1.33 9.35 -4.15
C LYS A 120 1.59 8.99 -5.63
N ARG A 121 1.08 9.77 -6.58
CA ARG A 121 1.31 9.59 -8.03
C ARG A 121 2.75 9.86 -8.44
N GLU A 122 3.38 10.89 -7.88
CA GLU A 122 4.80 11.19 -8.14
C GLU A 122 5.72 10.05 -7.68
N ALA A 123 5.37 9.38 -6.58
CA ALA A 123 6.07 8.17 -6.15
C ALA A 123 5.91 7.03 -7.16
N GLU A 124 4.68 6.78 -7.64
CA GLU A 124 4.43 5.79 -8.69
C GLU A 124 5.27 6.08 -9.95
N ASP A 125 5.19 7.31 -10.47
CA ASP A 125 5.90 7.72 -11.68
C ASP A 125 7.42 7.53 -11.55
N TYR A 126 7.99 7.77 -10.37
CA TYR A 126 9.39 7.51 -10.10
C TYR A 126 9.71 6.01 -10.09
N LEU A 127 8.90 5.21 -9.39
CA LEU A 127 9.11 3.77 -9.26
C LEU A 127 8.95 3.03 -10.60
N PHE A 128 8.01 3.44 -11.46
CA PHE A 128 7.82 2.83 -12.77
C PHE A 128 8.97 3.11 -13.76
N LYS A 129 9.83 4.10 -13.48
CA LYS A 129 11.03 4.39 -14.28
C LYS A 129 12.25 3.55 -13.88
N GLN A 130 12.17 2.80 -12.78
CA GLN A 130 13.28 1.96 -12.33
C GLN A 130 13.33 0.67 -13.16
N GLU A 131 14.52 0.33 -13.67
CA GLU A 131 14.73 -0.88 -14.47
C GLU A 131 15.23 -2.07 -13.62
N ASN A 132 15.71 -1.79 -12.39
CA ASN A 132 16.31 -2.78 -11.50
C ASN A 132 15.28 -3.72 -10.85
N PHE A 133 14.01 -3.34 -10.80
CA PHE A 133 12.93 -4.12 -10.19
C PHE A 133 11.60 -3.88 -10.88
N LYS A 134 10.66 -4.82 -10.72
CA LYS A 134 9.27 -4.64 -11.14
C LYS A 134 8.52 -3.77 -10.14
N THR A 135 7.79 -2.79 -10.64
CA THR A 135 6.95 -1.92 -9.81
C THR A 135 5.49 -2.38 -9.82
N VAL A 136 4.91 -2.52 -8.63
CA VAL A 136 3.48 -2.78 -8.43
C VAL A 136 2.91 -1.64 -7.59
N ALA A 137 1.94 -0.91 -8.13
CA ALA A 137 1.27 0.17 -7.41
C ALA A 137 -0.18 -0.19 -7.13
N PHE A 138 -0.53 -0.34 -5.85
CA PHE A 138 -1.90 -0.58 -5.44
C PHE A 138 -2.60 0.74 -5.14
N ARG A 139 -3.77 0.96 -5.73
CA ARG A 139 -4.63 2.11 -5.47
C ARG A 139 -5.91 1.60 -4.79
N PRO A 140 -5.87 1.32 -3.48
CA PRO A 140 -7.08 0.99 -2.75
C PRO A 140 -7.96 2.23 -2.57
N GLY A 141 -9.26 2.00 -2.40
CA GLY A 141 -10.19 2.98 -1.83
C GLY A 141 -10.00 3.12 -0.32
N LEU A 142 -11.08 3.39 0.41
CA LEU A 142 -11.03 3.42 1.87
C LEU A 142 -10.71 2.01 2.40
N MET A 143 -9.71 1.91 3.27
CA MET A 143 -9.38 0.65 3.95
C MET A 143 -9.94 0.62 5.38
N TYR A 144 -10.41 -0.55 5.81
CA TYR A 144 -10.87 -0.78 7.18
C TYR A 144 -10.35 -2.11 7.73
N ASN A 145 -10.45 -2.28 9.06
CA ASN A 145 -10.08 -3.52 9.73
C ASN A 145 -11.23 -3.97 10.63
N SER A 146 -11.78 -5.16 10.37
CA SER A 146 -12.92 -5.73 11.09
C SER A 146 -12.63 -6.06 12.57
N SER A 147 -11.34 -6.19 12.92
CA SER A 147 -10.88 -6.53 14.27
C SER A 147 -10.69 -5.32 15.20
N LYS A 148 -10.96 -4.09 14.74
CA LYS A 148 -10.87 -2.87 15.56
C LYS A 148 -12.25 -2.21 15.74
N PRO A 149 -12.77 -2.06 16.97
CA PRO A 149 -14.17 -1.72 17.25
C PRO A 149 -14.60 -0.28 16.93
N PHE A 150 -13.74 0.56 16.35
CA PHE A 150 -14.04 1.98 16.11
C PHE A 150 -14.96 2.23 14.89
N LEU A 151 -15.12 1.27 13.98
CA LEU A 151 -15.80 1.46 12.68
C LEU A 151 -17.18 0.79 12.56
N ALA A 152 -17.70 0.18 13.63
CA ALA A 152 -19.02 -0.45 13.61
C ALA A 152 -20.16 0.46 13.08
N PRO A 153 -20.20 1.77 13.40
CA PRO A 153 -21.23 2.66 12.86
C PRO A 153 -21.12 2.89 11.35
N VAL A 154 -19.90 2.92 10.81
CA VAL A 154 -19.65 3.17 9.38
C VAL A 154 -19.97 1.92 8.55
N VAL A 155 -19.59 0.74 9.05
CA VAL A 155 -19.92 -0.54 8.39
C VAL A 155 -21.43 -0.81 8.39
N ALA A 156 -22.14 -0.44 9.47
CA ALA A 156 -23.60 -0.52 9.51
C ALA A 156 -24.25 0.39 8.46
N LEU A 157 -23.77 1.63 8.34
CA LEU A 157 -24.27 2.58 7.34
C LEU A 157 -24.03 2.10 5.90
N LEU A 158 -22.86 1.52 5.63
CA LEU A 158 -22.54 0.99 4.31
C LEU A 158 -23.36 -0.25 3.94
N LYS A 159 -23.61 -1.15 4.89
CA LYS A 159 -24.48 -2.32 4.67
C LYS A 159 -25.92 -1.89 4.37
N LEU A 160 -26.43 -0.87 5.07
CA LEU A 160 -27.74 -0.28 4.77
C LEU A 160 -27.78 0.36 3.37
N ALA A 161 -26.74 1.08 2.97
CA ALA A 161 -26.65 1.67 1.64
C ALA A 161 -26.71 0.59 0.53
N ASN A 162 -26.01 -0.53 0.72
CA ASN A 162 -26.01 -1.63 -0.24
C ASN A 162 -27.37 -2.35 -0.33
N MET A 163 -28.17 -2.37 0.75
CA MET A 163 -29.54 -2.90 0.74
C MET A 163 -30.55 -2.00 0.00
N VAL A 164 -30.25 -0.72 -0.19
CA VAL A 164 -31.16 0.26 -0.82
C VAL A 164 -30.88 0.42 -2.34
N THR A 165 -29.77 -0.12 -2.86
CA THR A 165 -29.36 0.12 -4.25
C THR A 165 -29.75 -0.98 -5.25
N ASN A 166 -30.97 -0.89 -5.78
CA ASN A 166 -31.29 -1.15 -7.19
C ASN A 166 -32.53 -0.27 -7.50
N PRO A 167 -32.54 0.75 -8.41
CA PRO A 167 -31.76 1.02 -9.62
C PRO A 167 -31.24 2.49 -9.69
N PHE A 168 -30.47 2.95 -8.70
CA PHE A 168 -30.01 4.36 -8.60
C PHE A 168 -28.51 4.57 -8.90
N LYS A 169 -27.74 3.50 -9.17
CA LYS A 169 -26.27 3.54 -9.32
C LYS A 169 -25.77 4.54 -10.38
N LYS A 170 -26.46 4.66 -11.52
CA LYS A 170 -26.04 5.56 -12.62
C LYS A 170 -26.27 7.06 -12.35
N GLY A 171 -27.10 7.41 -11.37
CA GLY A 171 -27.38 8.81 -11.01
C GLY A 171 -26.37 9.40 -10.03
N ILE A 172 -25.79 8.57 -9.18
CA ILE A 172 -24.92 9.00 -8.07
C ILE A 172 -23.49 9.31 -8.55
N GLU A 173 -23.01 8.64 -9.61
CA GLU A 173 -21.70 8.92 -10.24
C GLU A 173 -21.54 10.37 -10.73
N ARG A 174 -22.66 11.07 -11.00
CA ARG A 174 -22.67 12.45 -11.54
C ARG A 174 -22.65 13.53 -10.45
N ILE A 175 -22.70 13.16 -9.17
CA ILE A 175 -22.73 14.10 -8.05
C ILE A 175 -21.28 14.34 -7.56
N PRO A 176 -20.89 15.59 -7.23
CA PRO A 176 -19.60 15.85 -6.58
C PRO A 176 -19.44 15.00 -5.30
N GLY A 177 -18.46 14.09 -5.29
CA GLY A 177 -18.26 13.12 -4.19
C GLY A 177 -18.90 11.74 -4.39
N GLY A 178 -19.59 11.49 -5.51
CA GLY A 178 -20.26 10.22 -5.81
C GLY A 178 -19.33 8.99 -5.83
N LYS A 179 -18.04 9.18 -6.18
CA LYS A 179 -17.02 8.11 -6.17
C LYS A 179 -16.80 7.47 -4.79
N MET A 180 -17.03 8.20 -3.71
CA MET A 180 -16.94 7.68 -2.34
C MET A 180 -18.01 6.62 -2.04
N PHE A 181 -19.15 6.68 -2.75
CA PHE A 181 -20.26 5.74 -2.62
C PHE A 181 -20.22 4.58 -3.62
N THR A 182 -19.41 4.69 -4.68
CA THR A 182 -19.30 3.64 -5.72
C THR A 182 -18.05 2.79 -5.59
N VAL A 183 -16.98 3.28 -4.96
CA VAL A 183 -15.78 2.48 -4.69
C VAL A 183 -15.98 1.75 -3.36
N PRO A 184 -16.08 0.40 -3.36
CA PRO A 184 -16.27 -0.33 -2.12
C PRO A 184 -15.04 -0.18 -1.21
N PRO A 185 -15.24 -0.01 0.11
CA PRO A 185 -14.12 -0.05 1.03
C PRO A 185 -13.55 -1.47 1.10
N LEU A 186 -12.22 -1.58 1.12
CA LEU A 186 -11.52 -2.85 1.16
C LEU A 186 -11.04 -3.15 2.57
N GLU A 187 -11.08 -4.42 2.97
CA GLU A 187 -10.47 -4.84 4.23
C GLU A 187 -8.94 -4.80 4.09
N THR A 188 -8.22 -4.34 5.12
CA THR A 188 -6.75 -4.33 5.10
C THR A 188 -6.14 -5.70 4.85
N GLU A 189 -6.77 -6.77 5.33
CA GLU A 189 -6.35 -8.14 5.07
C GLU A 189 -6.52 -8.50 3.59
N GLN A 190 -7.63 -8.11 2.96
CA GLN A 190 -7.88 -8.34 1.53
C GLN A 190 -6.83 -7.65 0.65
N VAL A 191 -6.51 -6.38 0.94
CA VAL A 191 -5.45 -5.65 0.23
C VAL A 191 -4.09 -6.32 0.46
N ALA A 192 -3.82 -6.80 1.68
CA ALA A 192 -2.56 -7.49 1.98
C ALA A 192 -2.46 -8.85 1.26
N LYS A 193 -3.57 -9.58 1.09
CA LYS A 193 -3.63 -10.81 0.27
C LYS A 193 -3.26 -10.53 -1.18
N ALA A 194 -3.81 -9.46 -1.76
CA ALA A 194 -3.47 -9.04 -3.12
C ALA A 194 -1.98 -8.66 -3.26
N VAL A 195 -1.41 -7.98 -2.26
CA VAL A 195 0.04 -7.67 -2.22
C VAL A 195 0.88 -8.94 -2.26
N ILE A 196 0.58 -9.91 -1.38
CA ILE A 196 1.34 -11.18 -1.34
C ILE A 196 1.19 -11.93 -2.66
N ALA A 197 -0.03 -12.06 -3.20
CA ALA A 197 -0.28 -12.71 -4.48
C ALA A 197 0.51 -12.04 -5.62
N SER A 198 0.54 -10.70 -5.68
CA SER A 198 1.27 -9.97 -6.73
C SER A 198 2.78 -10.23 -6.71
N ILE A 199 3.36 -10.42 -5.52
CA ILE A 199 4.77 -10.76 -5.35
C ILE A 199 5.03 -12.23 -5.75
N GLU A 200 4.07 -13.12 -5.54
CA GLU A 200 4.20 -14.54 -5.90
C GLU A 200 4.10 -14.77 -7.40
N THR A 201 3.14 -14.11 -8.05
CA THR A 201 2.94 -14.20 -9.50
C THR A 201 3.81 -13.22 -10.29
N ALA A 202 4.63 -12.43 -9.58
CA ALA A 202 5.57 -11.47 -10.16
C ALA A 202 4.90 -10.46 -11.11
N GLU A 203 3.77 -9.93 -10.66
CA GLU A 203 3.00 -8.89 -11.36
C GLU A 203 3.80 -7.60 -11.53
N GLN A 204 3.31 -6.74 -12.42
CA GLN A 204 3.80 -5.38 -12.63
C GLN A 204 2.65 -4.50 -13.13
N GLY A 205 2.59 -3.26 -12.65
CA GLY A 205 1.58 -2.30 -13.09
C GLY A 205 0.81 -1.66 -11.95
N VAL A 206 -0.20 -0.90 -12.33
CA VAL A 206 -1.12 -0.23 -11.42
C VAL A 206 -2.35 -1.11 -11.24
N PHE A 207 -2.74 -1.36 -9.99
CA PHE A 207 -3.89 -2.18 -9.62
C PHE A 207 -4.92 -1.31 -8.91
N GLU A 208 -6.05 -1.11 -9.57
CA GLU A 208 -7.20 -0.39 -9.00
C GLU A 208 -8.03 -1.35 -8.14
N VAL A 209 -9.10 -0.85 -7.52
CA VAL A 209 -9.91 -1.59 -6.54
C VAL A 209 -10.41 -2.94 -7.05
N GLU A 210 -10.91 -3.03 -8.29
CA GLU A 210 -11.39 -4.28 -8.86
C GLU A 210 -10.26 -5.30 -9.10
N ASP A 211 -9.06 -4.83 -9.44
CA ASP A 211 -7.90 -5.70 -9.64
C ASP A 211 -7.38 -6.22 -8.29
N ILE A 212 -7.43 -5.40 -7.25
CA ILE A 212 -7.12 -5.79 -5.87
C ILE A 212 -8.06 -6.90 -5.41
N GLU A 213 -9.36 -6.75 -5.65
CA GLU A 213 -10.35 -7.77 -5.29
C GLU A 213 -10.04 -9.11 -5.98
N LYS A 214 -9.75 -9.08 -7.29
CA LYS A 214 -9.39 -10.29 -8.06
C LYS A 214 -8.10 -10.94 -7.57
N LEU A 215 -7.03 -10.15 -7.42
CA LEU A 215 -5.74 -10.66 -6.93
C LEU A 215 -5.86 -11.25 -5.51
N SER A 216 -6.67 -10.66 -4.65
CA SER A 216 -6.86 -11.16 -3.28
C SER A 216 -7.45 -12.58 -3.22
N GLN A 217 -8.14 -13.01 -4.28
CA GLN A 217 -8.71 -14.36 -4.40
C GLN A 217 -7.68 -15.41 -4.86
N MET A 218 -6.52 -14.96 -5.34
CA MET A 218 -5.39 -15.83 -5.68
C MET A 218 -4.52 -16.14 -4.47
N PHE A 219 -4.86 -15.60 -3.30
CA PHE A 219 -4.15 -15.84 -2.05
C PHE A 219 -4.47 -17.21 -1.43
#